data_AF-A0A317V107-F1
#
_entry.id   AF-A0A317V107-F1
#
_cell.length_a   1.000
_cell.length_b   1.000
_cell.length_c   1.000
_cell.angle_alpha   90.00
_cell.angle_beta   90.00
_cell.angle_gamma   90.00
#
_symmetry.space_group_name_H-M   'P 1'
#
loop_
_entity.id
_entity.type
_entity.pdbx_description
1 polymer ?
#
loop_
_entity_poly.entity_id
_entity_poly.type
_entity_poly.pdbx_seq_one_letter_code
_entity_poly.pdbx_strand_id
1 'polypeptide(L)'
;MMEVNDNNALPFDGDCYAILCLGKEPLFQRDGSESNANRKDAGVKKTFPGGKGSGPFRNPTLAGVKTPGSTYVSPEEFPYASTTQGGHQAVLFPVSESSQDSQGGAINSFYKKNNIGSADKGKRNSWYEITGWTGKLGPYCTALQANNGKSNTNDPICKAGGNGTGKWGFDVGEYAYTYDGHSYHKAKGSK
;
A
#
# COMPACT_ATOMS: atom_id res chain seq x y z
N MET A 1 7.96 11.52 9.78
CA MET A 1 8.26 10.07 9.70
C MET A 1 7.02 9.27 10.11
N MET A 2 6.74 8.19 9.39
CA MET A 2 5.66 7.24 9.66
C MET A 2 6.13 6.20 10.70
N GLU A 3 5.31 5.92 11.70
CA GLU A 3 5.68 4.99 12.78
C GLU A 3 5.26 3.55 12.45
N VAL A 4 6.25 2.65 12.46
CA VAL A 4 6.11 1.24 12.14
C VAL A 4 6.38 0.38 13.38
N ASN A 5 5.47 -0.55 13.64
CA ASN A 5 5.58 -1.58 14.66
C ASN A 5 5.34 -2.96 14.02
N ASP A 6 5.43 -4.04 14.81
CA ASP A 6 5.29 -5.40 14.27
C ASP A 6 3.93 -5.66 13.59
N ASN A 7 2.86 -4.97 14.01
CA ASN A 7 1.52 -5.21 13.49
C ASN A 7 1.27 -4.52 12.14
N ASN A 8 1.87 -3.37 11.88
CA ASN A 8 1.70 -2.62 10.62
C ASN A 8 2.93 -2.66 9.70
N ALA A 9 3.98 -3.41 10.06
CA ALA A 9 5.19 -3.52 9.25
C ALA A 9 4.91 -4.05 7.84
N LEU A 10 4.06 -5.08 7.69
CA LEU A 10 3.75 -5.67 6.39
C LEU A 10 3.13 -4.67 5.39
N PRO A 11 2.00 -3.99 5.70
CA PRO A 11 1.42 -3.02 4.76
C PRO A 11 2.37 -1.85 4.46
N PHE A 12 3.07 -1.32 5.47
CA PHE A 12 4.07 -0.29 5.21
C PHE A 12 5.25 -0.76 4.35
N ASP A 13 5.66 -2.03 4.45
CA ASP A 13 6.70 -2.55 3.57
C ASP A 13 6.22 -2.64 2.11
N GLY A 14 4.92 -2.87 1.88
CA GLY A 14 4.28 -2.72 0.57
C GLY A 14 4.36 -1.27 0.04
N ASP A 15 4.07 -0.28 0.88
CA ASP A 15 4.22 1.15 0.54
C ASP A 15 5.66 1.47 0.14
N CYS A 16 6.61 1.02 0.95
CA CYS A 16 8.03 1.21 0.71
C CYS A 16 8.49 0.50 -0.56
N TYR A 17 7.96 -0.69 -0.89
CA TYR A 17 8.19 -1.35 -2.17
C TYR A 17 7.67 -0.51 -3.35
N ALA A 18 6.46 0.04 -3.25
CA ALA A 18 5.88 0.87 -4.29
C ALA A 18 6.75 2.12 -4.57
N ILE A 19 7.31 2.72 -3.52
CA ILE A 19 8.20 3.89 -3.66
C ILE A 19 9.57 3.47 -4.20
N LEU A 20 10.24 2.53 -3.52
CA LEU A 20 11.61 2.12 -3.83
C LEU A 20 11.70 1.48 -5.22
N CYS A 21 10.84 0.49 -5.48
CA CYS A 21 10.97 -0.42 -6.60
C CYS A 21 10.07 -0.06 -7.79
N LEU A 22 8.91 0.56 -7.55
CA LEU A 22 7.99 0.98 -8.62
C LEU A 22 8.05 2.48 -8.91
N GLY A 23 8.86 3.24 -8.16
CA GLY A 23 9.07 4.66 -8.39
C GLY A 23 7.86 5.54 -8.10
N LYS A 24 6.92 5.07 -7.26
CA LYS A 24 5.77 5.88 -6.83
C LYS A 24 6.23 7.00 -5.91
N GLU A 25 5.64 8.18 -6.06
CA GLU A 25 6.00 9.34 -5.25
C GLU A 25 5.27 9.30 -3.89
N PRO A 26 5.98 9.55 -2.76
CA PRO A 26 5.38 9.62 -1.44
C PRO A 26 4.79 11.01 -1.11
N LEU A 27 4.30 11.73 -2.13
CA LEU A 27 3.69 13.06 -2.01
C LEU A 27 2.17 12.94 -2.16
N PHE A 28 1.45 13.45 -1.16
CA PHE A 28 0.01 13.26 -1.06
C PHE A 28 -0.70 14.55 -0.71
N GLN A 29 -1.95 14.65 -1.17
CA GLN A 29 -2.92 15.56 -0.60
C GLN A 29 -3.99 14.73 0.09
N ARG A 30 -4.15 14.90 1.41
CA ARG A 30 -5.21 14.21 2.15
C ARG A 30 -6.58 14.72 1.70
N ASP A 31 -7.42 13.80 1.26
CA ASP A 31 -8.85 14.03 1.02
C ASP A 31 -9.65 12.81 1.48
N GLY A 32 -10.31 12.95 2.64
CA GLY A 32 -11.12 11.89 3.21
C GLY A 32 -12.39 11.61 2.42
N SER A 33 -12.92 12.60 1.69
CA SER A 33 -14.18 12.47 0.95
C SER A 33 -14.07 11.53 -0.26
N GLU A 34 -12.87 11.44 -0.85
CA GLU A 34 -12.58 10.59 -2.01
C GLU A 34 -12.37 9.11 -1.65
N SER A 35 -12.19 8.79 -0.37
CA SER A 35 -11.88 7.42 0.11
C SER A 35 -12.81 6.34 -0.43
N ASN A 36 -14.08 6.67 -0.66
CA ASN A 36 -15.05 5.71 -1.18
C ASN A 36 -14.95 5.50 -2.70
N ALA A 37 -14.65 6.57 -3.44
CA ALA A 37 -14.42 6.53 -4.88
C ALA A 37 -13.08 5.84 -5.18
N ASN A 38 -12.02 6.22 -4.47
CA ASN A 38 -10.70 5.63 -4.62
C ASN A 38 -10.70 4.12 -4.40
N ARG A 39 -11.33 3.61 -3.34
CA ARG A 39 -11.47 2.15 -3.13
C ARG A 39 -12.26 1.44 -4.24
N LYS A 40 -13.19 2.13 -4.89
CA LYS A 40 -13.91 1.57 -6.04
C LYS A 40 -12.99 1.52 -7.25
N ASP A 41 -12.27 2.60 -7.52
CA ASP A 41 -11.42 2.77 -8.70
C ASP A 41 -10.11 1.96 -8.61
N ALA A 42 -9.65 1.64 -7.40
CA ALA A 42 -8.60 0.66 -7.13
C ALA A 42 -9.11 -0.79 -7.19
N GLY A 43 -10.43 -1.01 -7.35
CA GLY A 43 -11.01 -2.35 -7.39
C GLY A 43 -11.16 -3.03 -6.03
N VAL A 44 -10.87 -2.38 -4.91
CA VAL A 44 -11.06 -2.93 -3.55
C VAL A 44 -12.53 -3.25 -3.25
N LYS A 45 -13.46 -2.49 -3.83
CA LYS A 45 -14.91 -2.71 -3.69
C LYS A 45 -15.52 -3.64 -4.75
N LYS A 46 -14.73 -4.16 -5.69
CA LYS A 46 -15.24 -5.07 -6.72
C LYS A 46 -15.78 -6.34 -6.08
N THR A 47 -17.00 -6.74 -6.45
CA THR A 47 -17.57 -8.03 -6.08
C THR A 47 -17.52 -8.98 -7.28
N PHE A 48 -17.54 -10.27 -6.99
CA PHE A 48 -17.50 -11.32 -8.00
C PHE A 48 -18.72 -12.22 -7.83
N PRO A 49 -19.40 -12.65 -8.90
CA PRO A 49 -20.42 -13.69 -8.82
C PRO A 49 -19.85 -14.94 -8.14
N GLY A 50 -20.51 -15.41 -7.07
CA GLY A 50 -20.03 -16.54 -6.26
C GLY A 50 -18.85 -16.24 -5.33
N GLY A 51 -18.40 -14.99 -5.26
CA GLY A 51 -17.32 -14.53 -4.38
C GLY A 51 -17.76 -14.33 -2.92
N LYS A 52 -16.78 -14.27 -2.01
CA LYS A 52 -16.97 -13.99 -0.59
C LYS A 52 -16.47 -12.57 -0.28
N GLY A 53 -17.39 -11.62 -0.17
CA GLY A 53 -17.05 -10.21 0.05
C GLY A 53 -16.43 -9.54 -1.17
N SER A 54 -15.84 -8.36 -0.98
CA SER A 54 -15.24 -7.56 -2.05
C SER A 54 -13.72 -7.65 -2.09
N GLY A 55 -13.17 -7.28 -3.25
CA GLY A 55 -11.74 -7.10 -3.45
C GLY A 55 -11.03 -8.36 -3.96
N PRO A 56 -9.82 -8.19 -4.49
CA PRO A 56 -9.11 -9.25 -5.20
C PRO A 56 -8.64 -10.36 -4.26
N PHE A 57 -8.16 -10.02 -3.06
CA PHE A 57 -7.48 -10.97 -2.18
C PHE A 57 -8.43 -11.84 -1.34
N ARG A 58 -9.69 -11.44 -1.16
CA ARG A 58 -10.75 -12.34 -0.69
C ARG A 58 -11.22 -13.33 -1.76
N ASN A 59 -11.03 -12.97 -3.03
CA ASN A 59 -11.50 -13.71 -4.19
C ASN A 59 -10.37 -14.02 -5.18
N PRO A 60 -9.22 -14.56 -4.75
CA PRO A 60 -7.99 -14.55 -5.54
C PRO A 60 -8.14 -15.28 -6.88
N THR A 61 -8.79 -16.45 -6.89
CA THR A 61 -9.05 -17.23 -8.12
C THR A 61 -9.96 -16.48 -9.09
N LEU A 62 -11.03 -15.84 -8.60
CA LEU A 62 -11.97 -15.08 -9.44
C LEU A 62 -11.36 -13.78 -9.95
N ALA A 63 -10.44 -13.20 -9.18
CA ALA A 63 -9.73 -11.97 -9.51
C ALA A 63 -8.48 -12.20 -10.38
N GLY A 64 -8.04 -13.45 -10.55
CA GLY A 64 -6.80 -13.77 -11.26
C GLY A 64 -5.53 -13.33 -10.52
N VAL A 65 -5.58 -13.22 -9.19
CA VAL A 65 -4.43 -12.81 -8.36
C VAL A 65 -3.95 -13.96 -7.48
N LYS A 66 -2.73 -13.84 -6.97
CA LYS A 66 -2.18 -14.73 -5.94
C LYS A 66 -2.24 -14.05 -4.58
N THR A 67 -2.34 -14.87 -3.54
CA THR A 67 -2.16 -14.46 -2.15
C THR A 67 -1.12 -15.38 -1.50
N PRO A 68 -0.33 -14.89 -0.53
CA PRO A 68 0.69 -15.69 0.16
C PRO A 68 0.08 -16.69 1.15
N GLY A 69 -1.22 -16.59 1.42
CA GLY A 69 -1.96 -17.48 2.29
C GLY A 69 -3.39 -16.99 2.50
N SER A 70 -4.25 -17.84 3.05
CA SER A 70 -5.68 -17.56 3.23
C SER A 70 -6.01 -16.45 4.24
N THR A 71 -5.04 -16.00 5.03
CA THR A 71 -5.18 -14.92 6.01
C THR A 71 -4.92 -13.53 5.42
N TYR A 72 -4.30 -13.45 4.23
CA TYR A 72 -3.88 -12.19 3.60
C TYR A 72 -4.93 -11.73 2.58
N VAL A 73 -6.07 -11.30 3.11
CA VAL A 73 -7.29 -11.03 2.35
C VAL A 73 -7.62 -9.54 2.21
N SER A 74 -6.94 -8.68 2.96
CA SER A 74 -7.14 -7.25 2.92
C SER A 74 -6.23 -6.62 1.86
N PRO A 75 -6.75 -5.75 0.97
CA PRO A 75 -5.91 -5.00 0.06
C PRO A 75 -5.35 -3.74 0.73
N GLU A 76 -4.05 -3.74 0.99
CA GLU A 76 -3.28 -2.52 1.20
C GLU A 76 -3.26 -1.70 -0.09
N GLU A 77 -3.33 -0.37 -0.02
CA GLU A 77 -3.46 0.51 -1.19
C GLU A 77 -2.40 1.63 -1.16
N PHE A 78 -1.52 1.66 -2.15
CA PHE A 78 -0.56 2.76 -2.33
C PHE A 78 -0.61 3.38 -3.74
N PRO A 79 -0.92 4.67 -3.91
CA PRO A 79 -1.28 5.65 -2.87
C PRO A 79 -2.58 5.34 -2.10
N TYR A 80 -2.67 5.85 -0.87
CA TYR A 80 -3.78 5.57 0.04
C TYR A 80 -5.11 6.10 -0.50
N ALA A 81 -6.20 5.35 -0.27
CA ALA A 81 -7.54 5.78 -0.64
C ALA A 81 -7.96 7.14 -0.05
N SER A 82 -7.43 7.55 1.11
CA SER A 82 -7.72 8.84 1.74
C SER A 82 -6.90 10.03 1.19
N THR A 83 -6.36 9.89 -0.03
CA THR A 83 -5.55 10.91 -0.70
C THR A 83 -6.01 11.10 -2.13
N THR A 84 -5.79 12.29 -2.70
CA THR A 84 -6.18 12.58 -4.09
C THR A 84 -5.39 11.80 -5.14
N GLN A 85 -4.25 11.22 -4.74
CA GLN A 85 -3.41 10.35 -5.55
C GLN A 85 -3.85 8.89 -5.49
N GLY A 86 -4.79 8.54 -4.61
CA GLY A 86 -5.32 7.19 -4.45
C GLY A 86 -6.20 6.74 -5.62
N GLY A 87 -6.72 5.52 -5.53
CA GLY A 87 -7.70 5.02 -6.48
C GLY A 87 -7.09 4.37 -7.72
N HIS A 88 -7.38 4.92 -8.90
CA HIS A 88 -6.97 4.30 -10.16
C HIS A 88 -5.44 4.09 -10.22
N GLN A 89 -4.99 2.88 -10.57
CA GLN A 89 -3.57 2.49 -10.57
C GLN A 89 -2.85 2.56 -9.22
N ALA A 90 -3.59 2.63 -8.10
CA ALA A 90 -3.05 2.28 -6.80
C ALA A 90 -2.53 0.84 -6.83
N VAL A 91 -1.36 0.63 -6.23
CA VAL A 91 -0.76 -0.68 -6.07
C VAL A 91 -1.42 -1.35 -4.88
N LEU A 92 -1.87 -2.58 -5.09
CA LEU A 92 -2.52 -3.41 -4.11
C LEU A 92 -1.56 -4.49 -3.62
N PHE A 93 -1.51 -4.68 -2.30
CA PHE A 93 -0.78 -5.78 -1.67
C PHE A 93 -1.69 -6.59 -0.74
N PRO A 94 -1.60 -7.92 -0.72
CA PRO A 94 -2.37 -8.75 0.20
C PRO A 94 -1.76 -8.68 1.61
N VAL A 95 -2.55 -8.18 2.55
CA VAL A 95 -2.18 -8.09 3.97
C VAL A 95 -3.28 -8.70 4.85
N SER A 96 -3.00 -8.94 6.12
CA SER A 96 -4.05 -9.35 7.06
C SER A 96 -4.91 -8.15 7.47
N GLU A 97 -6.19 -8.38 7.78
CA GLU A 97 -7.09 -7.32 8.27
C GLU A 97 -6.52 -6.61 9.50
N SER A 98 -5.97 -7.37 10.45
CA SER A 98 -5.34 -6.81 11.66
C SER A 98 -4.17 -5.88 11.35
N SER A 99 -3.37 -6.21 10.32
CA SER A 99 -2.25 -5.36 9.91
C SER A 99 -2.70 -4.10 9.20
N GLN A 100 -3.74 -4.20 8.36
CA GLN A 100 -4.38 -3.06 7.70
C GLN A 100 -4.94 -2.08 8.73
N ASP A 101 -5.68 -2.59 9.73
CA ASP A 101 -6.27 -1.77 10.78
C ASP A 101 -5.19 -1.04 11.59
N SER A 102 -4.09 -1.73 11.92
CA SER A 102 -2.95 -1.13 12.61
C SER A 102 -2.24 -0.06 11.76
N GLN A 103 -2.17 -0.24 10.44
CA GLN A 103 -1.58 0.76 9.53
C GLN A 103 -2.49 1.99 9.42
N GLY A 104 -3.80 1.79 9.26
CA GLY A 104 -4.78 2.89 9.26
C GLY A 104 -4.74 3.71 10.56
N GLY A 105 -4.57 3.05 11.71
CA GLY A 105 -4.35 3.71 13.00
C GLY A 105 -3.08 4.57 13.03
N ALA A 106 -1.97 4.06 12.49
CA ALA A 106 -0.71 4.79 12.39
C ALA A 106 -0.79 5.99 11.44
N ILE A 107 -1.40 5.83 10.26
CA ILE A 107 -1.63 6.92 9.30
C ILE A 107 -2.50 8.02 9.92
N ASN A 108 -3.59 7.67 10.60
CA ASN A 108 -4.44 8.66 11.27
C ASN A 108 -3.70 9.38 12.41
N SER A 109 -2.86 8.67 13.16
CA SER A 109 -2.02 9.26 14.20
C SER A 109 -0.98 10.20 13.60
N PHE A 110 -0.38 9.83 12.48
CA PHE A 110 0.52 10.69 11.70
C PHE A 110 -0.19 11.97 11.25
N TYR A 111 -1.41 11.88 10.73
CA TYR A 111 -2.19 13.06 10.36
C TYR A 111 -2.46 13.98 11.56
N LYS A 112 -2.87 13.42 12.70
CA LYS A 112 -3.13 14.22 13.91
C LYS A 112 -1.86 14.89 14.43
N LYS A 113 -0.78 14.13 14.56
CA LYS A 113 0.52 14.60 15.08
C LYS A 113 1.10 15.75 14.26
N ASN A 114 0.94 15.70 12.95
CA ASN A 114 1.48 16.71 12.04
C ASN A 114 0.46 17.77 11.63
N ASN A 115 -0.73 17.78 12.25
CA ASN A 115 -1.83 18.68 11.91
C ASN A 115 -2.13 18.65 10.39
N ILE A 116 -2.24 17.48 9.79
CA ILE A 116 -2.58 17.34 8.37
C ILE A 116 -4.10 17.30 8.24
N GLY A 117 -4.66 18.36 7.65
CA GLY A 117 -6.09 18.51 7.41
C GLY A 117 -6.55 17.81 6.13
N SER A 118 -7.86 17.71 5.96
CA SER A 118 -8.47 17.14 4.75
C SER A 118 -8.86 18.27 3.78
N ALA A 119 -8.51 18.14 2.50
CA ALA A 119 -8.69 19.18 1.49
C ALA A 119 -10.17 19.57 1.30
N ASP A 120 -11.07 18.59 1.23
CA ASP A 120 -12.54 18.75 1.23
C ASP A 120 -13.08 19.64 2.37
N LYS A 121 -12.36 19.75 3.48
CA LYS A 121 -12.71 20.61 4.63
C LYS A 121 -12.09 22.00 4.56
N GLY A 122 -11.61 22.42 3.40
CA GLY A 122 -10.96 23.72 3.17
C GLY A 122 -9.62 23.88 3.91
N LYS A 123 -8.98 22.78 4.31
CA LYS A 123 -7.73 22.82 5.09
C LYS A 123 -6.53 23.05 4.17
N ARG A 124 -5.81 24.15 4.43
CA ARG A 124 -4.60 24.55 3.69
C ARG A 124 -3.40 23.62 3.91
N ASN A 125 -3.39 22.91 5.04
CA ASN A 125 -2.36 21.94 5.44
C ASN A 125 -2.76 20.50 5.06
N SER A 126 -3.25 20.29 3.84
CA SER A 126 -3.66 18.98 3.32
C SER A 126 -2.57 18.26 2.54
N TRP A 127 -1.58 18.99 2.01
CA TRP A 127 -0.41 18.42 1.34
C TRP A 127 0.63 17.94 2.36
N TYR A 128 1.20 16.76 2.12
CA TYR A 128 2.27 16.20 2.92
C TYR A 128 3.11 15.22 2.10
N GLU A 129 4.38 15.10 2.48
CA GLU A 129 5.30 14.10 1.96
C GLU A 129 5.69 13.13 3.08
N ILE A 130 5.72 11.83 2.79
CA ILE A 130 6.31 10.85 3.70
C ILE A 130 7.79 10.71 3.37
N THR A 131 8.62 11.35 4.17
CA THR A 131 10.08 11.37 3.97
C THR A 131 10.82 10.20 4.62
N GLY A 132 10.11 9.30 5.31
CA GLY A 132 10.73 8.15 5.95
C GLY A 132 9.82 7.42 6.95
N TRP A 133 10.23 6.20 7.28
CA TRP A 133 9.61 5.30 8.23
C TRP A 133 10.56 5.05 9.40
N THR A 134 10.00 4.82 10.60
CA THR A 134 10.79 4.56 11.82
C THR A 134 10.20 3.41 12.61
N GLY A 135 11.02 2.74 13.43
CA GLY A 135 10.58 1.66 14.31
C GLY A 135 10.97 0.30 13.74
N LYS A 136 10.06 -0.67 13.78
CA LYS A 136 10.33 -2.07 13.36
C LYS A 136 10.08 -2.25 11.87
N LEU A 137 11.04 -1.83 11.06
CA LEU A 137 10.92 -1.81 9.60
C LEU A 137 11.01 -3.21 8.97
N GLY A 138 10.29 -3.38 7.86
CA GLY A 138 10.48 -4.49 6.95
C GLY A 138 11.66 -4.28 5.99
N PRO A 139 11.99 -5.28 5.15
CA PRO A 139 13.12 -5.22 4.22
C PRO A 139 13.06 -4.04 3.26
N TYR A 140 11.91 -3.77 2.63
CA TYR A 140 11.78 -2.68 1.67
C TYR A 140 11.82 -1.31 2.32
N CYS A 141 11.19 -1.12 3.48
CA CYS A 141 11.31 0.14 4.22
C CYS A 141 12.73 0.38 4.72
N THR A 142 13.45 -0.68 5.13
CA THR A 142 14.86 -0.58 5.51
C THR A 142 15.72 -0.13 4.32
N ALA A 143 15.53 -0.75 3.15
CA ALA A 143 16.25 -0.38 1.92
C ALA A 143 15.89 1.04 1.45
N LEU A 144 14.62 1.42 1.49
CA LEU A 144 14.16 2.77 1.16
C LEU A 144 14.78 3.82 2.08
N GLN A 145 14.86 3.54 3.39
CA GLN A 145 15.50 4.44 4.34
C GLN A 145 17.01 4.56 4.09
N ALA A 146 17.69 3.46 3.78
CA ALA A 146 19.10 3.48 3.38
C ALA A 146 19.33 4.30 2.09
N ASN A 147 18.31 4.39 1.23
CA ASN A 147 18.29 5.24 0.04
C ASN A 147 17.66 6.63 0.27
N ASN A 148 17.68 7.14 1.51
CA ASN A 148 17.19 8.48 1.88
C ASN A 148 15.72 8.75 1.48
N GLY A 149 14.87 7.73 1.52
CA GLY A 149 13.44 7.87 1.19
C GLY A 149 13.15 8.03 -0.29
N LYS A 150 14.14 7.82 -1.17
CA LYS A 150 14.00 7.99 -2.62
C LYS A 150 13.84 6.64 -3.33
N SER A 151 13.28 6.68 -4.53
CA SER A 151 13.22 5.50 -5.38
C SER A 151 14.63 5.04 -5.80
N ASN A 152 14.78 3.73 -5.96
CA ASN A 152 15.93 3.08 -6.59
C ASN A 152 15.43 1.77 -7.18
N THR A 153 14.87 1.84 -8.38
CA THR A 153 14.31 0.67 -9.08
C THR A 153 15.38 -0.36 -9.47
N ASN A 154 16.66 0.01 -9.32
CA ASN A 154 17.81 -0.84 -9.54
C ASN A 154 18.38 -1.44 -8.26
N ASP A 155 17.78 -1.16 -7.09
CA ASP A 155 18.17 -1.81 -5.85
C ASP A 155 18.06 -3.34 -6.02
N PRO A 156 19.08 -4.12 -5.60
CA PRO A 156 19.03 -5.58 -5.68
C PRO A 156 17.79 -6.19 -5.04
N ILE A 157 17.25 -5.58 -3.98
CA ILE A 157 16.03 -6.06 -3.33
C ILE A 157 14.81 -5.98 -4.26
N CYS A 158 14.80 -5.08 -5.25
CA CYS A 158 13.70 -4.89 -6.19
C CYS A 158 13.68 -5.92 -7.33
N LYS A 159 14.77 -6.68 -7.55
CA LYS A 159 14.89 -7.62 -8.66
C LYS A 159 14.28 -8.99 -8.32
N ALA A 160 13.92 -9.76 -9.34
CA ALA A 160 13.46 -11.14 -9.17
C ALA A 160 14.52 -11.96 -8.40
N GLY A 161 14.09 -12.72 -7.39
CA GLY A 161 15.00 -13.44 -6.49
C GLY A 161 15.70 -12.58 -5.42
N GLY A 162 15.46 -11.26 -5.39
CA GLY A 162 15.95 -10.38 -4.32
C GLY A 162 15.32 -10.72 -2.95
N ASN A 163 16.05 -10.49 -1.86
CA ASN A 163 15.64 -10.86 -0.51
C ASN A 163 14.65 -9.85 0.12
N GLY A 164 13.40 -9.85 -0.33
CA GLY A 164 12.32 -9.01 0.23
C GLY A 164 11.46 -9.70 1.30
N THR A 165 11.90 -10.84 1.84
CA THR A 165 11.09 -11.61 2.81
C THR A 165 11.18 -11.02 4.21
N GLY A 166 10.07 -10.50 4.72
CA GLY A 166 9.95 -9.99 6.09
C GLY A 166 9.52 -11.06 7.08
N LYS A 167 9.20 -10.64 8.32
CA LYS A 167 8.72 -11.54 9.40
C LYS A 167 7.42 -12.28 9.04
N TRP A 168 6.69 -11.78 8.05
CA TRP A 168 5.46 -12.40 7.52
C TRP A 168 5.74 -13.61 6.61
N GLY A 169 6.99 -13.91 6.28
CA GLY A 169 7.39 -15.19 5.66
C GLY A 169 7.27 -15.28 4.13
N PHE A 170 7.00 -14.17 3.45
CA PHE A 170 7.01 -14.09 1.98
C PHE A 170 7.55 -12.73 1.50
N ASP A 171 7.84 -12.58 0.22
CA ASP A 171 8.24 -11.30 -0.38
C ASP A 171 7.01 -10.52 -0.85
N VAL A 172 6.74 -9.34 -0.26
CA VAL A 172 5.55 -8.53 -0.61
C VAL A 172 5.58 -8.02 -2.05
N GLY A 173 6.76 -7.85 -2.65
CA GLY A 173 6.92 -7.41 -4.04
C GLY A 173 6.41 -8.42 -5.07
N GLU A 174 6.38 -9.71 -4.72
CA GLU A 174 5.81 -10.76 -5.57
C GLU A 174 4.28 -10.67 -5.67
N TYR A 175 3.63 -9.92 -4.78
CA TYR A 175 2.17 -9.80 -4.69
C TYR A 175 1.66 -8.38 -4.95
N ALA A 176 2.41 -7.57 -5.70
CA ALA A 176 1.99 -6.25 -6.14
C ALA A 176 1.05 -6.32 -7.36
N TYR A 177 -0.16 -5.78 -7.24
CA TYR A 177 -1.17 -5.74 -8.32
C TYR A 177 -1.72 -4.33 -8.55
N THR A 178 -2.23 -4.04 -9.74
CA THR A 178 -3.03 -2.83 -10.02
C THR A 178 -4.36 -3.21 -10.67
N TYR A 179 -5.33 -2.30 -10.63
CA TYR A 179 -6.64 -2.48 -11.26
C TYR A 179 -6.84 -1.44 -12.38
N ASP A 180 -7.25 -1.91 -13.57
CA ASP A 180 -7.44 -1.07 -14.76
C ASP A 180 -8.89 -0.59 -14.96
N GLY A 181 -9.78 -0.89 -14.02
CA GLY A 181 -11.23 -0.66 -14.15
C GLY A 181 -12.02 -1.91 -14.51
N HIS A 182 -11.36 -2.95 -15.02
CA HIS A 182 -11.97 -4.22 -15.44
C HIS A 182 -11.34 -5.43 -14.74
N SER A 183 -10.01 -5.51 -14.74
CA SER A 183 -9.24 -6.66 -14.28
C SER A 183 -8.02 -6.24 -13.44
N TYR A 184 -7.51 -7.18 -12.65
CA TYR A 184 -6.28 -6.99 -11.89
C TYR A 184 -5.10 -7.51 -12.69
N HIS A 185 -3.99 -6.79 -12.63
CA HIS A 185 -2.75 -7.13 -13.30
C HIS A 185 -1.59 -7.01 -12.33
N LYS A 186 -0.51 -7.75 -12.57
CA LYS A 186 0.75 -7.50 -11.86
C LYS A 186 1.17 -6.05 -12.10
N ALA A 187 1.57 -5.36 -11.04
CA ALA A 187 1.98 -3.97 -11.15
C ALA A 187 3.18 -3.85 -12.11
N LYS A 188 3.15 -2.88 -13.02
CA LYS A 188 4.23 -2.72 -14.02
C LYS A 188 5.57 -2.49 -13.32
N GLY A 189 6.56 -3.30 -13.66
CA GLY A 189 7.89 -3.25 -13.04
C GLY A 189 7.98 -3.99 -11.70
N SER A 190 6.92 -4.65 -11.26
CA SER A 190 6.99 -5.51 -10.09
C SER A 190 7.80 -6.78 -10.36
N LYS A 191 8.19 -7.46 -9.28
CA LYS A 191 8.69 -8.83 -9.34
C LYS A 191 7.66 -9.79 -9.93
#